data_AF-A0A7W8T9M7-F1
#
_entry.id   AF-A0A7W8T9M7-F1
#
_cell.length_a   1.000
_cell.length_b   1.000
_cell.length_c   1.000
_cell.angle_alpha   90.00
_cell.angle_beta   90.00
_cell.angle_gamma   90.00
#
_symmetry.space_group_name_H-M   'P 1'
#
loop_
_entity.id
_entity.type
_entity.pdbx_description
1 polymer ?
#
loop_
_entity_poly.entity_id
_entity_poly.type
_entity_poly.pdbx_seq_one_letter_code
_entity_poly.pdbx_strand_id
1 'polypeptide(L)'
;MTDVYADLRYRVDRENEFRSESEKVPMPSLATVYRAICSLDSFDVTAARRGKRIAKIKFRTSGLGVHVEQILERVEIDHSPLDLFVIDERTNLPLGRPTVTIALDRYSRMPVGMHVGFQGPSVHAVLRCLRHAIVPKADLRDRYPDLQNDWPCHGKIRELVCDNGQEFHSDELKKVAFELGMIVTFCPKRQPWFKGAVERFLKTLNFQFAHALPGTSFARWFHREDYDPQEQALITYDQLLHVLTRWIVDIYARSLHRGINTTPHEKWLAGAARFPPVLPSSIEDIDITIGETHIRTLSHQGIELDNLRYNDLALLQIRSKHGPRVKVDIISYFDDVSRIAVIDPDTKIPIIVSALDQEYASGLTREQHRLLCARARETGKGIVDQSALARAKAEIRTLVSEFALSKSQRKRQKSAAWRGIGTEAVDIFATSASKTTRTKPESRIEQPSAMPVSELPKLAGLLLNGPADGR
;
A
#
# COMPACT_ATOMS: atom_id res chain seq x y z
N MET A 1 -3.24 23.52 41.20
CA MET A 1 -4.56 24.00 41.74
C MET A 1 -4.35 25.07 42.78
N THR A 2 -3.42 24.87 43.73
CA THR A 2 -2.94 25.91 44.66
C THR A 2 -2.47 27.16 43.92
N ASP A 3 -1.75 26.99 42.81
CA ASP A 3 -1.26 28.11 41.98
C ASP A 3 -2.39 28.91 41.29
N VAL A 4 -3.48 28.25 40.89
CA VAL A 4 -4.63 28.93 40.25
C VAL A 4 -5.39 29.78 41.25
N TYR A 5 -5.51 29.29 42.49
CA TYR A 5 -6.15 30.05 43.57
C TYR A 5 -5.27 31.22 44.03
N ALA A 6 -3.95 31.03 44.07
CA ALA A 6 -2.98 32.09 44.35
C ALA A 6 -3.00 33.18 43.26
N ASP A 7 -3.02 32.80 41.97
CA ASP A 7 -3.11 33.74 40.86
C ASP A 7 -4.44 34.51 40.85
N LEU A 8 -5.56 33.82 41.16
CA LEU A 8 -6.85 34.49 41.29
C LEU A 8 -6.83 35.51 42.44
N ARG A 9 -6.25 35.15 43.58
CA ARG A 9 -6.11 36.06 44.73
C ARG A 9 -5.32 37.31 44.36
N TYR A 10 -4.18 37.14 43.70
CA TYR A 10 -3.37 38.26 43.20
C TYR A 10 -4.17 39.18 42.26
N ARG A 11 -4.95 38.62 41.33
CA ARG A 11 -5.77 39.41 40.41
C ARG A 11 -6.90 40.16 41.11
N VAL A 12 -7.57 39.54 42.08
CA VAL A 12 -8.64 40.18 42.87
C VAL A 12 -8.07 41.29 43.74
N ASP A 13 -6.94 41.06 44.40
CA ASP A 13 -6.27 42.06 45.23
C ASP A 13 -5.83 43.28 44.39
N ARG A 14 -5.23 43.04 43.21
CA ARG A 14 -4.85 44.10 42.27
C ARG A 14 -6.05 44.89 41.74
N GLU A 15 -7.15 44.20 41.42
CA GLU A 15 -8.37 44.85 40.94
C GLU A 15 -9.04 45.69 42.04
N ASN A 16 -8.91 45.27 43.30
CA ASN A 16 -9.42 45.98 44.48
C ASN A 16 -8.54 47.14 44.94
N GLU A 17 -7.30 47.23 44.47
CA GLU A 17 -6.37 48.34 44.78
C GLU A 17 -6.90 49.69 44.30
N PHE A 18 -7.65 49.70 43.20
CA PHE A 18 -8.20 50.91 42.58
C PHE A 18 -9.69 51.13 42.90
N ARG A 19 -10.28 50.35 43.82
CA ARG A 19 -11.71 50.40 44.16
C ARG A 19 -11.94 51.02 45.54
N SER A 20 -13.04 51.75 45.67
CA SER A 20 -13.51 52.23 46.97
C SER A 20 -13.92 51.04 47.87
N GLU A 21 -13.87 51.18 49.20
CA GLU A 21 -14.15 50.08 50.14
C GLU A 21 -15.53 49.43 49.92
N SER A 22 -16.53 50.19 49.50
CA SER A 22 -17.88 49.69 49.18
C SER A 22 -17.98 48.91 47.88
N GLU A 23 -16.96 48.96 47.02
CA GLU A 23 -16.97 48.37 45.67
C GLU A 23 -15.96 47.22 45.50
N LYS A 24 -15.23 46.88 46.58
CA LYS A 24 -14.28 45.78 46.58
C LYS A 24 -14.98 44.45 46.36
N VAL A 25 -14.43 43.64 45.45
CA VAL A 25 -14.93 42.31 45.14
C VAL A 25 -14.41 41.32 46.17
N PRO A 26 -15.28 40.55 46.85
CA PRO A 26 -14.85 39.58 47.84
C PRO A 26 -14.17 38.38 47.17
N MET A 27 -13.12 37.85 47.81
CA MET A 27 -12.43 36.65 47.33
C MET A 27 -13.37 35.43 47.42
N PRO A 28 -13.61 34.70 46.32
CA PRO A 28 -14.40 33.47 46.37
C PRO A 28 -13.68 32.38 47.15
N SER A 29 -14.45 31.55 47.86
CA SER A 29 -13.89 30.39 48.57
C SER A 29 -13.23 29.41 47.61
N LEU A 30 -12.26 28.63 48.09
CA LEU A 30 -11.61 27.57 47.31
C LEU A 30 -12.65 26.59 46.73
N ALA A 31 -13.69 26.24 47.51
CA ALA A 31 -14.78 25.38 47.05
C ALA A 31 -15.61 26.02 45.92
N THR A 32 -15.78 27.34 45.91
CA THR A 32 -16.44 28.08 44.82
C THR A 32 -15.60 28.04 43.55
N VAL A 33 -14.27 28.20 43.67
CA VAL A 33 -13.34 28.09 42.53
C VAL A 33 -13.33 26.68 41.96
N TYR A 34 -13.35 25.65 42.81
CA TYR A 34 -13.48 24.25 42.36
C TYR A 34 -14.79 24.02 41.59
N ARG A 35 -15.92 24.50 42.10
CA ARG A 35 -17.22 24.38 41.41
C ARG A 35 -17.19 25.07 40.05
N ALA A 36 -16.61 26.26 39.96
CA ALA A 36 -16.46 26.98 38.71
C ALA A 36 -15.60 26.20 37.70
N ILE A 37 -14.48 25.63 38.13
CA ILE A 37 -13.61 24.80 37.27
C ILE A 37 -14.32 23.53 36.81
N CYS A 38 -15.07 22.87 37.70
CA CYS A 38 -15.86 21.69 37.37
C CYS A 38 -17.06 22.01 36.45
N SER A 39 -17.53 23.25 36.44
CA SER A 39 -18.63 23.70 35.55
C SER A 39 -18.17 24.11 34.16
N LEU A 40 -16.86 24.13 33.88
CA LEU A 40 -16.34 24.44 32.55
C LEU A 40 -16.80 23.40 31.53
N ASP A 41 -17.12 23.86 30.32
CA ASP A 41 -17.56 22.99 29.24
C ASP A 41 -16.46 21.96 28.90
N SER A 42 -16.86 20.69 28.82
CA SER A 42 -15.94 19.57 28.59
C SER A 42 -15.20 19.67 27.25
N PHE A 43 -15.85 20.27 26.24
CA PHE A 43 -15.24 20.61 24.95
C PHE A 43 -14.12 21.61 25.12
N ASP A 44 -14.37 22.73 25.81
CA ASP A 44 -13.39 23.80 26.00
C ASP A 44 -12.22 23.34 26.86
N VAL A 45 -12.48 22.55 27.91
CA VAL A 45 -11.44 21.92 28.72
C VAL A 45 -10.57 20.99 27.87
N THR A 46 -11.18 20.18 27.01
CA THR A 46 -10.43 19.28 26.12
C THR A 46 -9.70 20.06 25.03
N ALA A 47 -10.27 21.14 24.52
CA ALA A 47 -9.67 21.99 23.50
C ALA A 47 -8.43 22.72 24.03
N ALA A 48 -8.50 23.23 25.27
CA ALA A 48 -7.38 23.88 25.95
C ALA A 48 -6.27 22.88 26.32
N ARG A 49 -6.62 21.67 26.79
CA ARG A 49 -5.64 20.67 27.26
C ARG A 49 -5.00 19.84 26.15
N ARG A 50 -5.77 19.52 25.10
CA ARG A 50 -5.37 18.57 24.04
C ARG A 50 -5.48 19.15 22.63
N GLY A 51 -5.84 20.42 22.52
CA GLY A 51 -6.01 21.11 21.25
C GLY A 51 -7.42 20.98 20.68
N LYS A 52 -7.85 22.04 19.98
CA LYS A 52 -9.20 22.19 19.39
C LYS A 52 -9.57 21.07 18.41
N ARG A 53 -8.58 20.45 17.74
CA ARG A 53 -8.79 19.30 16.83
C ARG A 53 -9.28 18.06 17.59
N ILE A 54 -8.64 17.72 18.71
CA ILE A 54 -8.99 16.54 19.51
C ILE A 54 -10.36 16.71 20.16
N ALA A 55 -10.66 17.93 20.66
CA ALA A 55 -11.99 18.25 21.18
C ALA A 55 -13.09 18.07 20.13
N LYS A 56 -12.91 18.64 18.92
CA LYS A 56 -13.86 18.44 17.81
C LYS A 56 -14.08 16.98 17.44
N ILE A 57 -13.06 16.13 17.49
CA ILE A 57 -13.21 14.70 17.22
C ILE A 57 -13.97 14.00 18.36
N LYS A 58 -13.67 14.35 19.61
CA LYS A 58 -14.21 13.68 20.81
C LYS A 58 -15.69 14.01 21.07
N PHE A 59 -16.10 15.25 20.84
CA PHE A 59 -17.46 15.73 21.15
C PHE A 59 -18.36 15.88 19.91
N ARG A 60 -17.96 15.32 18.77
CA ARG A 60 -18.82 15.35 17.57
C ARG A 60 -20.05 14.46 17.74
N THR A 61 -21.16 14.90 17.18
CA THR A 61 -22.33 14.05 16.91
C THR A 61 -22.07 13.25 15.63
N SER A 62 -22.35 11.96 15.63
CA SER A 62 -22.20 11.13 14.42
C SER A 62 -23.36 11.40 13.47
N GLY A 63 -23.10 12.01 12.31
CA GLY A 63 -24.10 12.15 11.24
C GLY A 63 -24.30 10.84 10.46
N LEU A 64 -25.32 10.80 9.60
CA LEU A 64 -25.42 9.81 8.52
C LEU A 64 -24.16 9.94 7.65
N GLY A 65 -23.29 8.93 7.69
CA GLY A 65 -22.07 8.93 6.88
C GLY A 65 -22.36 8.92 5.38
N VAL A 66 -21.32 8.79 4.54
CA VAL A 66 -21.51 8.63 3.10
C VAL A 66 -22.41 7.42 2.84
N HIS A 67 -23.56 7.67 2.20
CA HIS A 67 -24.53 6.67 1.78
C HIS A 67 -24.11 6.10 0.42
N VAL A 68 -24.14 4.77 0.32
CA VAL A 68 -23.80 4.00 -0.89
C VAL A 68 -24.78 2.83 -0.97
N GLU A 69 -25.18 2.47 -2.17
CA GLU A 69 -26.26 1.51 -2.43
C GLU A 69 -25.77 0.27 -3.19
N GLN A 70 -24.61 0.35 -3.84
CA GLN A 70 -24.10 -0.71 -4.71
C GLN A 70 -22.64 -1.04 -4.42
N ILE A 71 -22.25 -2.28 -4.73
CA ILE A 71 -20.83 -2.65 -4.77
C ILE A 71 -20.12 -1.84 -5.85
N LEU A 72 -18.84 -1.52 -5.62
CA LEU A 72 -17.97 -0.74 -6.54
C LEU A 72 -18.45 0.69 -6.82
N GLU A 73 -19.55 1.12 -6.20
CA GLU A 73 -20.06 2.47 -6.29
C GLU A 73 -19.05 3.50 -5.75
N ARG A 74 -18.42 3.13 -4.62
CA ARG A 74 -17.42 3.92 -3.93
C ARG A 74 -16.42 3.00 -3.24
N VAL A 75 -15.18 3.09 -3.68
CA VAL A 75 -14.05 2.34 -3.12
C VAL A 75 -13.11 3.33 -2.44
N GLU A 76 -12.79 3.07 -1.17
CA GLU A 76 -11.82 3.86 -0.41
C GLU A 76 -10.44 3.18 -0.52
N ILE A 77 -9.41 3.92 -0.94
CA ILE A 77 -8.04 3.42 -1.02
C ILE A 77 -7.14 4.13 0.00
N ASP A 78 -6.29 3.36 0.67
CA ASP A 78 -5.33 3.89 1.63
C ASP A 78 -4.10 2.97 1.77
N HIS A 79 -2.99 3.55 2.24
CA HIS A 79 -1.73 2.86 2.47
C HIS A 79 -1.46 2.77 3.97
N SER A 80 -0.92 1.64 4.44
CA SER A 80 -0.44 1.50 5.82
C SER A 80 0.78 0.59 5.93
N PRO A 81 1.82 0.98 6.69
CA PRO A 81 2.86 0.05 7.08
C PRO A 81 2.26 -1.10 7.90
N LEU A 82 2.47 -2.34 7.48
CA LEU A 82 2.03 -3.51 8.24
C LEU A 82 2.89 -3.65 9.51
N ASP A 83 2.27 -3.81 10.67
CA ASP A 83 2.92 -4.02 11.97
C ASP A 83 3.54 -5.44 12.10
N LEU A 84 4.24 -5.89 11.05
CA LEU A 84 4.82 -7.22 10.93
C LEU A 84 6.16 -7.15 10.18
N PHE A 85 7.20 -7.76 10.74
CA PHE A 85 8.47 -7.94 10.08
C PHE A 85 8.45 -9.19 9.19
N VAL A 86 8.92 -9.01 7.95
CA VAL A 86 9.10 -10.10 6.99
C VAL A 86 10.58 -10.43 6.90
N ILE A 87 10.93 -11.71 6.77
CA ILE A 87 12.29 -12.17 6.54
C ILE A 87 12.59 -12.38 5.05
N ASP A 88 13.85 -12.24 4.71
CA ASP A 88 14.38 -12.58 3.39
C ASP A 88 14.65 -14.08 3.30
N GLU A 89 14.04 -14.77 2.35
CA GLU A 89 14.26 -16.22 2.13
C GLU A 89 15.73 -16.56 1.89
N ARG A 90 16.49 -15.63 1.29
CA ARG A 90 17.89 -15.86 0.95
C ARG A 90 18.81 -15.75 2.14
N THR A 91 18.58 -14.76 3.00
CA THR A 91 19.51 -14.40 4.09
C THR A 91 18.97 -14.76 5.48
N ASN A 92 17.70 -15.14 5.59
CA ASN A 92 16.95 -15.29 6.85
C ASN A 92 16.98 -14.03 7.74
N LEU A 93 17.34 -12.86 7.18
CA LEU A 93 17.37 -11.61 7.91
C LEU A 93 16.07 -10.82 7.72
N PRO A 94 15.62 -10.06 8.74
CA PRO A 94 14.41 -9.25 8.63
C PRO A 94 14.54 -8.16 7.56
N LEU A 95 13.78 -8.28 6.46
CA LEU A 95 13.67 -7.27 5.42
C LEU A 95 13.13 -5.95 5.96
N GLY A 96 12.27 -6.02 6.97
CA GLY A 96 11.57 -4.89 7.56
C GLY A 96 10.06 -5.03 7.40
N ARG A 97 9.37 -3.92 7.61
CA ARG A 97 7.90 -3.85 7.52
C ARG A 97 7.48 -3.48 6.09
N PRO A 98 6.65 -4.28 5.40
CA PRO A 98 6.08 -3.89 4.13
C PRO A 98 4.97 -2.85 4.31
N THR A 99 4.68 -2.11 3.25
CA THR A 99 3.50 -1.24 3.15
C THR A 99 2.41 -1.99 2.40
N VAL A 100 1.21 -2.01 2.97
CA VAL A 100 0.02 -2.60 2.37
C VAL A 100 -0.83 -1.45 1.83
N THR A 101 -1.23 -1.56 0.56
CA THR A 101 -2.20 -0.70 -0.11
C THR A 101 -3.48 -1.48 -0.24
N ILE A 102 -4.60 -0.93 0.25
CA ILE A 102 -5.90 -1.61 0.21
C ILE A 102 -6.92 -0.72 -0.47
N ALA A 103 -7.65 -1.29 -1.40
CA ALA A 103 -8.88 -0.74 -1.94
C ALA A 103 -10.07 -1.45 -1.28
N LEU A 104 -10.90 -0.72 -0.54
CA LEU A 104 -12.03 -1.25 0.23
C LEU A 104 -13.35 -0.75 -0.34
N ASP A 105 -14.25 -1.66 -0.70
CA ASP A 105 -15.61 -1.32 -1.11
C ASP A 105 -16.43 -0.80 0.09
N ARG A 106 -16.99 0.42 -0.05
CA ARG A 106 -17.71 1.08 1.03
C ARG A 106 -18.99 0.34 1.41
N TYR A 107 -19.69 -0.21 0.42
CA TYR A 107 -21.01 -0.81 0.56
C TYR A 107 -20.95 -2.16 1.30
N SER A 108 -20.10 -3.05 0.83
CA SER A 108 -19.92 -4.41 1.38
C SER A 108 -18.90 -4.50 2.50
N ARG A 109 -17.98 -3.54 2.62
CA ARG A 109 -16.78 -3.63 3.47
C ARG A 109 -15.77 -4.67 2.99
N MET A 110 -15.91 -5.23 1.78
CA MET A 110 -14.91 -6.13 1.21
C MET A 110 -13.66 -5.36 0.78
N PRO A 111 -12.45 -5.85 1.10
CA PRO A 111 -11.25 -5.48 0.38
C PRO A 111 -11.40 -6.01 -1.05
N VAL A 112 -11.41 -5.11 -2.04
CA VAL A 112 -11.55 -5.48 -3.45
C VAL A 112 -10.19 -5.65 -4.11
N GLY A 113 -9.22 -4.82 -3.71
CA GLY A 113 -7.86 -4.79 -4.21
C GLY A 113 -6.83 -4.69 -3.09
N MET A 114 -5.64 -5.20 -3.37
CA MET A 114 -4.53 -5.22 -2.42
C MET A 114 -3.21 -5.19 -3.20
N HIS A 115 -2.23 -4.49 -2.64
CA HIS A 115 -0.83 -4.59 -3.04
C HIS A 115 0.06 -4.49 -1.80
N VAL A 116 1.07 -5.36 -1.70
CA VAL A 116 2.03 -5.39 -0.58
C VAL A 116 3.44 -5.24 -1.13
N GLY A 117 4.18 -4.22 -0.67
CA GLY A 117 5.55 -4.00 -1.16
C GLY A 117 6.42 -3.21 -0.18
N PHE A 118 7.71 -3.09 -0.49
CA PHE A 118 8.70 -2.40 0.36
C PHE A 118 9.04 -0.97 -0.11
N GLN A 119 8.43 -0.51 -1.20
CA GLN A 119 8.70 0.80 -1.81
C GLN A 119 7.92 1.97 -1.17
N GLY A 120 7.05 1.70 -0.18
CA GLY A 120 6.19 2.72 0.44
C GLY A 120 5.01 3.14 -0.45
N PRO A 121 4.30 4.23 -0.09
CA PRO A 121 3.23 4.80 -0.91
C PRO A 121 3.77 5.33 -2.25
N SER A 122 3.15 4.93 -3.36
CA SER A 122 3.54 5.34 -4.71
C SER A 122 2.37 5.17 -5.68
N VAL A 123 2.42 5.88 -6.82
CA VAL A 123 1.44 5.73 -7.91
C VAL A 123 1.37 4.27 -8.36
N HIS A 124 2.53 3.61 -8.45
CA HIS A 124 2.63 2.19 -8.82
C HIS A 124 1.88 1.28 -7.84
N ALA A 125 2.04 1.51 -6.53
CA ALA A 125 1.31 0.75 -5.52
C ALA A 125 -0.21 0.92 -5.63
N VAL A 126 -0.67 2.14 -5.97
CA VAL A 126 -2.08 2.44 -6.24
C VAL A 126 -2.57 1.70 -7.49
N LEU A 127 -1.84 1.79 -8.61
CA LEU A 127 -2.23 1.18 -9.88
C LEU A 127 -2.24 -0.36 -9.80
N ARG A 128 -1.28 -0.98 -9.11
CA ARG A 128 -1.30 -2.43 -8.82
C ARG A 128 -2.50 -2.84 -7.98
N CYS A 129 -2.80 -2.06 -6.94
CA CYS A 129 -3.96 -2.31 -6.10
C CYS A 129 -5.27 -2.20 -6.92
N LEU A 130 -5.36 -1.22 -7.81
CA LEU A 130 -6.49 -1.04 -8.72
C LEU A 130 -6.59 -2.18 -9.75
N ARG A 131 -5.48 -2.62 -10.35
CA ARG A 131 -5.45 -3.80 -11.21
C ARG A 131 -5.99 -5.01 -10.47
N HIS A 132 -5.49 -5.27 -9.26
CA HIS A 132 -5.99 -6.35 -8.42
C HIS A 132 -7.49 -6.19 -8.10
N ALA A 133 -7.99 -4.97 -7.92
CA ALA A 133 -9.40 -4.69 -7.68
C ALA A 133 -10.31 -4.95 -8.89
N ILE A 134 -9.81 -4.73 -10.10
CA ILE A 134 -10.60 -4.77 -11.33
C ILE A 134 -10.60 -6.18 -11.94
N VAL A 135 -9.45 -6.86 -11.91
CA VAL A 135 -9.25 -8.16 -12.58
C VAL A 135 -9.86 -9.30 -11.75
N PRO A 136 -10.60 -10.24 -12.36
CA PRO A 136 -11.04 -11.47 -11.70
C PRO A 136 -9.87 -12.28 -11.14
N LYS A 137 -9.99 -12.71 -9.88
CA LYS A 137 -8.94 -13.48 -9.17
C LYS A 137 -9.07 -14.98 -9.44
N ALA A 138 -9.19 -15.36 -10.71
CA ALA A 138 -9.50 -16.73 -11.12
C ALA A 138 -8.38 -17.72 -10.77
N ASP A 139 -7.13 -17.27 -10.75
CA ASP A 139 -5.94 -18.07 -10.45
C ASP A 139 -5.69 -18.24 -8.93
N LEU A 140 -6.52 -17.64 -8.08
CA LEU A 140 -6.27 -17.59 -6.64
C LEU A 140 -6.29 -18.98 -5.99
N ARG A 141 -7.21 -19.85 -6.42
CA ARG A 141 -7.28 -21.23 -5.92
C ARG A 141 -6.12 -22.10 -6.38
N ASP A 142 -5.62 -21.87 -7.60
CA ASP A 142 -4.44 -22.57 -8.10
C ASP A 142 -3.18 -22.13 -7.35
N ARG A 143 -3.10 -20.83 -7.04
CA ARG A 143 -2.00 -20.24 -6.28
C ARG A 143 -2.02 -20.64 -4.80
N TYR A 144 -3.20 -20.73 -4.18
CA TYR A 144 -3.40 -21.05 -2.77
C TYR A 144 -4.50 -22.13 -2.60
N PRO A 145 -4.15 -23.42 -2.81
CA PRO A 145 -5.14 -24.51 -2.80
C PRO A 145 -5.83 -24.77 -1.46
N ASP A 146 -5.29 -24.28 -0.34
CA ASP A 146 -5.87 -24.44 1.01
C ASP A 146 -6.89 -23.36 1.38
N LEU A 147 -7.17 -22.40 0.49
CA LEU A 147 -8.26 -21.44 0.66
C LEU A 147 -9.61 -22.16 0.69
N GLN A 148 -10.44 -21.81 1.68
CA GLN A 148 -11.76 -22.42 1.84
C GLN A 148 -12.81 -21.73 0.96
N ASN A 149 -12.66 -20.43 0.69
CA ASN A 149 -13.61 -19.62 -0.06
C ASN A 149 -12.94 -18.89 -1.23
N ASP A 150 -13.77 -18.38 -2.14
CA ASP A 150 -13.34 -17.52 -3.24
C ASP A 150 -13.22 -16.06 -2.80
N TRP A 151 -12.42 -15.29 -3.56
CA TRP A 151 -12.43 -13.84 -3.49
C TRP A 151 -13.23 -13.28 -4.69
N PRO A 152 -14.56 -13.09 -4.57
CA PRO A 152 -15.43 -12.78 -5.71
C PRO A 152 -15.28 -11.33 -6.23
N CYS A 153 -14.42 -10.53 -5.62
CA CYS A 153 -14.32 -9.10 -5.89
C CYS A 153 -13.55 -8.80 -7.17
N HIS A 154 -14.21 -8.16 -8.13
CA HIS A 154 -13.64 -7.68 -9.40
C HIS A 154 -14.58 -6.66 -10.02
N GLY A 155 -14.15 -5.94 -11.07
CA GLY A 155 -14.98 -5.03 -11.86
C GLY A 155 -14.61 -3.55 -11.77
N LYS A 156 -15.30 -2.73 -12.57
CA LYS A 156 -15.11 -1.29 -12.68
C LYS A 156 -15.55 -0.57 -11.41
N ILE A 157 -14.68 0.31 -10.92
CA ILE A 157 -14.93 1.20 -9.79
C ILE A 157 -15.51 2.51 -10.31
N ARG A 158 -16.66 2.95 -9.76
CA ARG A 158 -17.28 4.22 -10.16
C ARG A 158 -16.62 5.43 -9.50
N GLU A 159 -16.39 5.37 -8.19
CA GLU A 159 -15.72 6.42 -7.43
C GLU A 159 -14.57 5.82 -6.61
N LEU A 160 -13.35 6.33 -6.82
CA LEU A 160 -12.18 6.02 -6.00
C LEU A 160 -11.91 7.18 -5.05
N VAL A 161 -11.93 6.90 -3.75
CA VAL A 161 -11.74 7.89 -2.69
C VAL A 161 -10.39 7.69 -2.06
N CYS A 162 -9.56 8.72 -2.13
CA CYS A 162 -8.20 8.70 -1.60
C CYS A 162 -7.94 9.93 -0.73
N ASP A 163 -6.81 9.96 -0.03
CA ASP A 163 -6.34 11.20 0.60
C ASP A 163 -5.59 12.09 -0.40
N ASN A 164 -5.05 13.22 0.07
CA ASN A 164 -4.29 14.16 -0.76
C ASN A 164 -2.79 13.80 -0.80
N GLY A 165 -2.44 12.51 -0.74
CA GLY A 165 -1.09 12.04 -1.04
C GLY A 165 -0.65 12.44 -2.44
N GLN A 166 0.65 12.69 -2.65
CA GLN A 166 1.18 13.12 -3.95
C GLN A 166 0.96 12.05 -5.03
N GLU A 167 1.03 10.78 -4.64
CA GLU A 167 0.74 9.61 -5.46
C GLU A 167 -0.67 9.63 -6.07
N PHE A 168 -1.64 10.26 -5.41
CA PHE A 168 -3.01 10.36 -5.94
C PHE A 168 -3.21 11.55 -6.89
N HIS A 169 -2.26 12.49 -6.95
CA HIS A 169 -2.31 13.66 -7.82
C HIS A 169 -1.61 13.46 -9.17
N SER A 170 -1.04 12.27 -9.41
CA SER A 170 -0.30 11.95 -10.64
C SER A 170 -1.18 12.02 -11.88
N ASP A 171 -0.59 12.40 -13.01
CA ASP A 171 -1.32 12.47 -14.28
C ASP A 171 -1.63 11.08 -14.83
N GLU A 172 -0.80 10.09 -14.50
CA GLU A 172 -1.03 8.67 -14.80
C GLU A 172 -2.32 8.19 -14.14
N LEU A 173 -2.52 8.43 -12.84
CA LEU A 173 -3.75 8.01 -12.16
C LEU A 173 -5.00 8.67 -12.75
N LYS A 174 -4.92 9.97 -13.09
CA LYS A 174 -6.03 10.68 -13.73
C LYS A 174 -6.37 10.10 -15.10
N LYS A 175 -5.35 9.76 -15.90
CA LYS A 175 -5.53 9.11 -17.20
C LYS A 175 -6.20 7.75 -17.05
N VAL A 176 -5.67 6.90 -16.17
CA VAL A 176 -6.24 5.57 -15.88
C VAL A 176 -7.68 5.67 -15.40
N ALA A 177 -7.96 6.62 -14.50
CA ALA A 177 -9.31 6.87 -14.03
C ALA A 177 -10.25 7.27 -15.17
N PHE A 178 -9.81 8.16 -16.07
CA PHE A 178 -10.58 8.55 -17.24
C PHE A 178 -10.88 7.36 -18.18
N GLU A 179 -9.85 6.57 -18.53
CA GLU A 179 -10.00 5.40 -19.42
C GLU A 179 -10.93 4.33 -18.83
N LEU A 180 -10.89 4.15 -17.50
CA LEU A 180 -11.76 3.20 -16.80
C LEU A 180 -13.16 3.77 -16.50
N GLY A 181 -13.42 5.06 -16.76
CA GLY A 181 -14.68 5.72 -16.41
C GLY A 181 -14.88 5.89 -14.90
N MET A 182 -13.79 6.03 -14.16
CA MET A 182 -13.72 6.16 -12.70
C MET A 182 -13.54 7.63 -12.30
N ILE A 183 -14.26 8.06 -11.26
CA ILE A 183 -14.12 9.39 -10.66
C ILE A 183 -13.16 9.30 -9.48
N VAL A 184 -12.09 10.11 -9.47
CA VAL A 184 -11.17 10.20 -8.32
C VAL A 184 -11.60 11.35 -7.40
N THR A 185 -12.00 11.03 -6.17
CA THR A 185 -12.44 11.99 -5.15
C THR A 185 -11.42 12.08 -4.03
N PHE A 186 -10.81 13.26 -3.85
CA PHE A 186 -9.90 13.52 -2.75
C PHE A 186 -10.65 13.86 -1.47
N CYS A 187 -10.23 13.28 -0.34
CA CYS A 187 -10.78 13.62 0.97
C CYS A 187 -10.57 15.12 1.27
N PRO A 188 -11.63 15.88 1.63
CA PRO A 188 -11.47 17.27 2.00
C PRO A 188 -10.53 17.45 3.19
N LYS A 189 -9.80 18.57 3.23
CA LYS A 189 -8.88 18.86 4.34
C LYS A 189 -9.64 18.81 5.67
N ARG A 190 -9.10 18.04 6.62
CA ARG A 190 -9.62 17.86 7.99
C ARG A 190 -10.97 17.11 8.09
N GLN A 191 -11.33 16.32 7.09
CA GLN A 191 -12.52 15.46 7.10
C GLN A 191 -12.16 13.96 7.05
N PRO A 192 -11.52 13.41 8.10
CA PRO A 192 -11.02 12.02 8.11
C PRO A 192 -12.12 10.95 7.96
N TRP A 193 -13.38 11.29 8.19
CA TRP A 193 -14.50 10.34 8.04
C TRP A 193 -14.83 9.99 6.58
N PHE A 194 -14.31 10.72 5.59
CA PHE A 194 -14.49 10.41 4.16
C PHE A 194 -13.89 9.07 3.74
N LYS A 195 -12.85 8.61 4.46
CA LYS A 195 -12.19 7.31 4.28
C LYS A 195 -12.23 6.44 5.54
N GLY A 196 -13.25 6.65 6.39
CA GLY A 196 -13.30 6.01 7.70
C GLY A 196 -13.48 4.48 7.66
N ALA A 197 -13.84 3.89 6.52
CA ALA A 197 -13.96 2.43 6.40
C ALA A 197 -12.61 1.78 6.18
N VAL A 198 -11.84 2.26 5.20
CA VAL A 198 -10.50 1.73 4.92
C VAL A 198 -9.55 1.97 6.09
N GLU A 199 -9.63 3.12 6.75
CA GLU A 199 -8.85 3.37 7.98
C GLU A 199 -9.20 2.38 9.11
N ARG A 200 -10.48 2.02 9.24
CA ARG A 200 -10.92 1.01 10.22
C ARG A 200 -10.44 -0.37 9.81
N PHE A 201 -10.53 -0.72 8.54
CA PHE A 201 -10.02 -1.98 8.01
C PHE A 201 -8.52 -2.13 8.30
N LEU A 202 -7.71 -1.13 7.97
CA LEU A 202 -6.26 -1.16 8.19
C LEU A 202 -5.89 -1.28 9.67
N LYS A 203 -6.70 -0.71 10.58
CA LYS A 203 -6.55 -0.95 12.03
C LYS A 203 -6.90 -2.38 12.41
N THR A 204 -7.99 -2.93 11.87
CA THR A 204 -8.38 -4.33 12.08
C THR A 204 -7.31 -5.28 11.54
N LEU A 205 -6.74 -5.00 10.37
CA LEU A 205 -5.64 -5.74 9.77
C LEU A 205 -4.42 -5.77 10.70
N ASN A 206 -3.96 -4.63 11.19
CA ASN A 206 -2.82 -4.64 12.12
C ASN A 206 -3.16 -5.36 13.43
N PHE A 207 -4.35 -5.13 13.98
CA PHE A 207 -4.74 -5.67 15.28
C PHE A 207 -5.04 -7.17 15.29
N GLN A 208 -5.81 -7.66 14.33
CA GLN A 208 -6.26 -9.06 14.28
C GLN A 208 -5.30 -9.97 13.51
N PHE A 209 -4.65 -9.44 12.47
CA PHE A 209 -3.74 -10.23 11.63
C PHE A 209 -2.29 -10.03 12.03
N ALA A 210 -1.76 -8.81 11.95
CA ALA A 210 -0.33 -8.60 12.18
C ALA A 210 0.09 -8.96 13.61
N HIS A 211 -0.67 -8.53 14.63
CA HIS A 211 -0.37 -8.85 16.04
C HIS A 211 -0.66 -10.30 16.45
N ALA A 212 -1.31 -11.09 15.58
CA ALA A 212 -1.46 -12.53 15.79
C ALA A 212 -0.23 -13.32 15.31
N LEU A 213 0.62 -12.73 14.47
CA LEU A 213 1.75 -13.42 13.86
C LEU A 213 3.08 -13.18 14.60
N PRO A 214 4.01 -14.15 14.57
CA PRO A 214 5.37 -13.95 15.04
C PRO A 214 6.09 -12.89 14.19
N GLY A 215 6.92 -12.05 14.82
CA GLY A 215 7.58 -10.91 14.19
C GLY A 215 6.76 -9.63 14.19
N THR A 216 5.66 -9.57 14.95
CA THR A 216 4.81 -8.38 15.01
C THR A 216 5.51 -7.22 15.70
N SER A 217 5.43 -6.03 15.10
CA SER A 217 5.88 -4.82 15.77
C SER A 217 4.70 -4.19 16.49
N PHE A 218 4.64 -4.27 17.82
CA PHE A 218 3.59 -3.59 18.56
C PHE A 218 3.63 -2.07 18.31
N ALA A 219 2.45 -1.47 18.17
CA ALA A 219 2.26 -0.04 17.88
C ALA A 219 2.82 0.89 18.97
N ARG A 220 3.12 0.37 20.18
CA ARG A 220 3.75 1.12 21.26
C ARG A 220 5.00 0.40 21.76
N TRP A 221 6.05 1.17 22.01
CA TRP A 221 7.36 0.67 22.42
C TRP A 221 7.35 -0.06 23.76
N PHE A 222 6.45 0.29 24.69
CA PHE A 222 6.39 -0.31 26.02
C PHE A 222 5.64 -1.65 26.09
N HIS A 223 4.96 -2.06 25.01
CA HIS A 223 4.45 -3.44 24.89
C HIS A 223 5.55 -4.43 24.45
N ARG A 224 6.78 -3.93 24.27
CA ARG A 224 7.90 -4.73 23.76
C ARG A 224 8.77 -5.36 24.84
N GLU A 225 8.58 -5.10 26.14
CA GLU A 225 9.36 -5.69 27.26
C GLU A 225 10.77 -6.19 26.84
N ASP A 226 11.03 -7.50 26.85
CA ASP A 226 12.25 -8.14 26.32
C ASP A 226 12.08 -8.72 24.88
N TYR A 227 10.97 -8.43 24.22
CA TYR A 227 10.60 -8.92 22.89
C TYR A 227 11.24 -8.08 21.77
N ASP A 228 12.16 -8.67 21.00
CA ASP A 228 12.62 -8.11 19.73
C ASP A 228 11.80 -8.68 18.54
N PRO A 229 10.94 -7.86 17.90
CA PRO A 229 10.19 -8.28 16.71
C PRO A 229 11.06 -8.76 15.54
N GLN A 230 12.30 -8.28 15.45
CA GLN A 230 13.23 -8.66 14.37
C GLN A 230 13.77 -10.06 14.58
N GLU A 231 14.10 -10.44 15.81
CA GLU A 231 14.58 -11.80 16.13
C GLU A 231 13.46 -12.84 16.07
N GLN A 232 12.21 -12.41 16.21
CA GLN A 232 11.02 -13.26 16.16
C GLN A 232 10.36 -13.30 14.79
N ALA A 233 10.90 -12.57 13.80
CA ALA A 233 10.38 -12.59 12.44
C ALA A 233 10.66 -13.95 11.78
N LEU A 234 9.58 -14.66 11.42
CA LEU A 234 9.64 -16.05 10.94
C LEU A 234 8.92 -16.24 9.59
N ILE A 235 8.38 -15.18 9.00
CA ILE A 235 7.54 -15.27 7.80
C ILE A 235 8.18 -14.58 6.59
N THR A 236 8.19 -15.28 5.46
CA THR A 236 8.70 -14.78 4.18
C THR A 236 7.66 -13.91 3.47
N TYR A 237 8.03 -13.23 2.38
CA TYR A 237 7.10 -12.39 1.63
C TYR A 237 5.95 -13.21 1.01
N ASP A 238 6.28 -14.35 0.39
CA ASP A 238 5.28 -15.21 -0.26
C ASP A 238 4.34 -15.85 0.78
N GLN A 239 4.90 -16.28 1.92
CA GLN A 239 4.11 -16.75 3.05
C GLN A 239 3.19 -15.65 3.60
N LEU A 240 3.68 -14.41 3.71
CA LEU A 240 2.86 -13.27 4.11
C LEU A 240 1.68 -13.07 3.15
N LEU A 241 1.92 -13.04 1.84
CA LEU A 241 0.86 -12.87 0.85
C LEU A 241 -0.18 -13.98 0.95
N HIS A 242 0.27 -15.22 1.08
CA HIS A 242 -0.63 -16.37 1.24
C HIS A 242 -1.50 -16.21 2.49
N VAL A 243 -0.87 -16.03 3.65
CA VAL A 243 -1.56 -15.98 4.94
C VAL A 243 -2.47 -14.76 5.05
N LEU A 244 -2.06 -13.62 4.49
CA LEU A 244 -2.88 -12.42 4.39
C LEU A 244 -4.11 -12.62 3.51
N THR A 245 -3.94 -13.24 2.34
CA THR A 245 -5.04 -13.59 1.44
C THR A 245 -6.05 -14.48 2.15
N ARG A 246 -5.57 -15.54 2.80
CA ARG A 246 -6.41 -16.46 3.58
C ARG A 246 -7.15 -15.74 4.70
N TRP A 247 -6.48 -14.84 5.44
CA TRP A 247 -7.14 -14.04 6.48
C TRP A 247 -8.22 -13.12 5.91
N ILE A 248 -7.99 -12.49 4.76
CA ILE A 248 -9.00 -11.64 4.12
C ILE A 248 -10.23 -12.47 3.71
N VAL A 249 -10.01 -13.59 3.03
CA VAL A 249 -11.05 -14.37 2.36
C VAL A 249 -11.82 -15.28 3.33
N ASP A 250 -11.11 -16.01 4.19
CA ASP A 250 -11.72 -17.04 5.02
C ASP A 250 -12.12 -16.53 6.41
N ILE A 251 -11.52 -15.44 6.89
CA ILE A 251 -11.78 -14.90 8.24
C ILE A 251 -12.51 -13.56 8.17
N TYR A 252 -11.87 -12.52 7.63
CA TYR A 252 -12.42 -11.17 7.67
C TYR A 252 -13.73 -11.08 6.88
N ALA A 253 -13.73 -11.59 5.65
CA ALA A 253 -14.90 -11.53 4.78
C ALA A 253 -16.09 -12.35 5.32
N ARG A 254 -15.83 -13.33 6.20
CA ARG A 254 -16.83 -14.21 6.83
C ARG A 254 -17.25 -13.76 8.23
N SER A 255 -16.60 -12.74 8.78
CA SER A 255 -16.92 -12.23 10.12
C SER A 255 -18.14 -11.29 10.08
N LEU A 256 -18.96 -11.31 11.13
CA LEU A 256 -20.13 -10.44 11.22
C LEU A 256 -19.71 -8.98 11.44
N HIS A 257 -20.19 -8.08 10.57
CA HIS A 257 -19.88 -6.65 10.66
C HIS A 257 -21.09 -5.85 11.12
N ARG A 258 -21.08 -5.39 12.38
CA ARG A 258 -22.17 -4.56 12.98
C ARG A 258 -22.53 -3.32 12.16
N GLY A 259 -21.59 -2.79 11.37
CA GLY A 259 -21.84 -1.61 10.52
C GLY A 259 -22.68 -1.90 9.27
N ILE A 260 -22.85 -3.16 8.89
CA ILE A 260 -23.66 -3.60 7.73
C ILE A 260 -24.64 -4.73 8.10
N ASN A 261 -24.65 -5.19 9.36
CA ASN A 261 -25.49 -6.26 9.90
C ASN A 261 -25.45 -7.59 9.13
N THR A 262 -24.32 -7.89 8.48
CA THR A 262 -24.07 -9.13 7.75
C THR A 262 -22.56 -9.33 7.60
N THR A 263 -22.11 -10.43 7.00
CA THR A 263 -20.71 -10.60 6.61
C THR A 263 -20.37 -9.78 5.35
N PRO A 264 -19.14 -9.25 5.22
CA PRO A 264 -18.73 -8.55 4.00
C PRO A 264 -18.92 -9.38 2.72
N HIS A 265 -18.64 -10.68 2.79
CA HIS A 265 -18.81 -11.62 1.69
C HIS A 265 -20.28 -11.73 1.23
N GLU A 266 -21.21 -11.96 2.15
CA GLU A 266 -22.65 -12.04 1.81
C GLU A 266 -23.18 -10.71 1.28
N LYS A 267 -22.72 -9.58 1.85
CA LYS A 267 -23.10 -8.25 1.37
C LYS A 267 -22.62 -8.00 -0.06
N TRP A 268 -21.41 -8.46 -0.37
CA TRP A 268 -20.86 -8.42 -1.73
C TRP A 268 -21.68 -9.28 -2.68
N LEU A 269 -21.93 -10.55 -2.36
CA LEU A 269 -22.70 -11.45 -3.21
C LEU A 269 -24.12 -10.96 -3.46
N ALA A 270 -24.81 -10.47 -2.43
CA ALA A 270 -26.15 -9.87 -2.59
C ALA A 270 -26.10 -8.60 -3.46
N GLY A 271 -25.04 -7.79 -3.32
CA GLY A 271 -24.78 -6.64 -4.18
C GLY A 271 -24.55 -7.05 -5.63
N ALA A 272 -23.69 -8.04 -5.87
CA ALA A 272 -23.36 -8.57 -7.20
C ALA A 272 -24.55 -9.25 -7.87
N ALA A 273 -25.42 -9.93 -7.12
CA ALA A 273 -26.64 -10.52 -7.67
C ALA A 273 -27.63 -9.45 -8.16
N ARG A 274 -27.68 -8.29 -7.47
CA ARG A 274 -28.57 -7.17 -7.83
C ARG A 274 -27.96 -6.28 -8.93
N PHE A 275 -26.67 -6.03 -8.84
CA PHE A 275 -25.88 -5.20 -9.75
C PHE A 275 -24.58 -5.95 -10.07
N PRO A 276 -24.58 -6.81 -11.10
CA PRO A 276 -23.40 -7.58 -11.48
C PRO A 276 -22.20 -6.67 -11.76
N PRO A 277 -20.99 -7.03 -11.29
CA PRO A 277 -19.80 -6.27 -11.61
C PRO A 277 -19.59 -6.16 -13.12
N VAL A 278 -19.37 -4.94 -13.60
CA VAL A 278 -19.07 -4.69 -15.01
C VAL A 278 -17.57 -4.71 -15.19
N LEU A 279 -17.10 -5.50 -16.15
CA LEU A 279 -15.69 -5.55 -16.51
C LEU A 279 -15.33 -4.40 -17.47
N PRO A 280 -14.06 -3.95 -17.51
CA PRO A 280 -13.58 -3.12 -18.61
C PRO A 280 -13.78 -3.80 -19.97
N SER A 281 -13.73 -3.01 -21.03
CA SER A 281 -13.90 -3.51 -22.41
C SER A 281 -12.87 -4.54 -22.83
N SER A 282 -11.69 -4.51 -22.21
CA SER A 282 -10.63 -5.48 -22.37
C SER A 282 -9.93 -5.64 -21.02
N ILE A 283 -9.94 -6.86 -20.48
CA ILE A 283 -9.20 -7.19 -19.25
C ILE A 283 -7.74 -7.45 -19.60
N GLU A 284 -7.52 -8.04 -20.78
CA GLU A 284 -6.23 -8.36 -21.35
C GLU A 284 -5.37 -7.09 -21.52
N ASP A 285 -6.01 -5.97 -21.87
CA ASP A 285 -5.35 -4.68 -22.03
C ASP A 285 -5.25 -3.86 -20.73
N ILE A 286 -5.69 -4.39 -19.57
CA ILE A 286 -5.63 -3.61 -18.32
C ILE A 286 -4.20 -3.14 -18.00
N ASP A 287 -3.21 -3.97 -18.34
CA ASP A 287 -1.79 -3.67 -18.16
C ASP A 287 -1.30 -2.56 -19.09
N ILE A 288 -1.96 -2.38 -20.24
CA ILE A 288 -1.76 -1.27 -21.15
C ILE A 288 -2.46 -0.02 -20.60
N THR A 289 -3.72 -0.14 -20.17
CA THR A 289 -4.49 0.97 -19.56
C THR A 289 -3.75 1.58 -18.38
N ILE A 290 -3.23 0.76 -17.46
CA ILE A 290 -2.50 1.25 -16.29
C ILE A 290 -1.08 1.72 -16.61
N GLY A 291 -0.54 1.43 -17.80
CA GLY A 291 0.84 1.71 -18.15
C GLY A 291 1.18 3.21 -18.31
N GLU A 292 2.46 3.53 -18.17
CA GLU A 292 2.94 4.92 -18.30
C GLU A 292 3.04 5.30 -19.78
N THR A 293 2.50 6.47 -20.15
CA THR A 293 2.42 6.92 -21.55
C THR A 293 3.60 7.81 -21.90
N HIS A 294 4.17 7.58 -23.09
CA HIS A 294 5.30 8.33 -23.62
C HIS A 294 5.06 8.66 -25.09
N ILE A 295 5.51 9.84 -25.52
CA ILE A 295 5.60 10.17 -26.94
C ILE A 295 7.03 9.90 -27.39
N ARG A 296 7.22 9.03 -28.38
CA ARG A 296 8.54 8.69 -28.94
C ARG A 296 8.55 8.71 -30.45
N THR A 297 9.73 8.91 -31.02
CA THR A 297 9.93 8.91 -32.47
C THR A 297 10.23 7.47 -32.92
N LEU A 298 9.40 6.95 -33.81
CA LEU A 298 9.62 5.69 -34.50
C LEU A 298 10.54 5.92 -35.70
N SER A 299 11.69 5.26 -35.69
CA SER A 299 12.72 5.33 -36.74
C SER A 299 12.96 3.97 -37.39
N HIS A 300 13.87 3.86 -38.36
CA HIS A 300 14.28 2.57 -38.92
C HIS A 300 14.94 1.63 -37.90
N GLN A 301 15.45 2.20 -36.80
CA GLN A 301 16.06 1.46 -35.69
C GLN A 301 15.02 0.98 -34.66
N GLY A 302 13.74 1.32 -34.87
CA GLY A 302 12.65 1.13 -33.93
C GLY A 302 12.41 2.35 -33.06
N ILE A 303 11.96 2.09 -31.83
CA ILE A 303 11.66 3.05 -30.78
C ILE A 303 12.65 2.86 -29.64
N GLU A 304 13.12 3.95 -29.04
CA GLU A 304 13.97 3.92 -27.86
C GLU A 304 13.24 4.47 -26.64
N LEU A 305 13.28 3.72 -25.54
CA LEU A 305 12.76 4.12 -24.24
C LEU A 305 13.72 3.66 -23.13
N ASP A 306 14.13 4.59 -22.28
CA ASP A 306 15.03 4.33 -21.14
C ASP A 306 16.38 3.65 -21.52
N ASN A 307 16.89 3.90 -22.73
CA ASN A 307 18.06 3.23 -23.35
C ASN A 307 17.82 1.78 -23.80
N LEU A 308 16.57 1.31 -23.83
CA LEU A 308 16.17 0.07 -24.49
C LEU A 308 15.58 0.35 -25.86
N ARG A 309 15.91 -0.50 -26.83
CA ARG A 309 15.41 -0.42 -28.20
C ARG A 309 14.38 -1.49 -28.45
N TYR A 310 13.27 -1.08 -29.05
CA TYR A 310 12.11 -1.92 -29.38
C TYR A 310 11.87 -1.82 -30.87
N ASN A 311 11.79 -2.96 -31.56
CA ASN A 311 11.55 -2.97 -33.00
C ASN A 311 10.85 -4.26 -33.43
N ASP A 312 9.94 -4.14 -34.37
CA ASP A 312 9.19 -5.27 -34.94
C ASP A 312 8.78 -4.94 -36.39
N LEU A 313 8.54 -5.97 -37.21
CA LEU A 313 8.06 -5.81 -38.58
C LEU A 313 6.68 -5.13 -38.65
N ALA A 314 5.84 -5.30 -37.63
CA ALA A 314 4.53 -4.64 -37.54
C ALA A 314 4.65 -3.10 -37.59
N LEU A 315 5.75 -2.54 -37.09
CA LEU A 315 6.00 -1.09 -37.12
C LEU A 315 6.34 -0.56 -38.51
N LEU A 316 6.68 -1.43 -39.46
CA LEU A 316 6.97 -1.02 -40.83
C LEU A 316 5.76 -0.39 -41.49
N GLN A 317 4.54 -0.88 -41.22
CA GLN A 317 3.32 -0.33 -41.82
C GLN A 317 3.09 1.12 -41.41
N ILE A 318 3.27 1.43 -40.12
CA ILE A 318 3.18 2.79 -39.59
C ILE A 318 4.23 3.69 -40.25
N ARG A 319 5.48 3.23 -40.37
CA ARG A 319 6.56 4.01 -41.00
C ARG A 319 6.35 4.24 -42.49
N SER A 320 5.88 3.23 -43.22
CA SER A 320 5.63 3.34 -44.65
C SER A 320 4.52 4.34 -44.94
N LYS A 321 3.52 4.44 -44.06
CA LYS A 321 2.38 5.36 -44.23
C LYS A 321 2.66 6.78 -43.74
N HIS A 322 3.31 6.93 -42.59
CA HIS A 322 3.52 8.25 -41.93
C HIS A 322 4.92 8.83 -42.11
N GLY A 323 5.80 8.11 -42.80
CA GLY A 323 7.17 8.55 -43.11
C GLY A 323 8.25 7.96 -42.19
N PRO A 324 9.53 8.23 -42.52
CA PRO A 324 10.67 7.53 -41.92
C PRO A 324 10.93 7.86 -40.45
N ARG A 325 10.40 8.99 -39.95
CA ARG A 325 10.48 9.46 -38.56
C ARG A 325 9.11 10.02 -38.14
N VAL A 326 8.28 9.19 -37.55
CA VAL A 326 6.94 9.55 -37.08
C VAL A 326 6.91 9.54 -35.55
N LYS A 327 6.22 10.49 -34.93
CA LYS A 327 5.96 10.45 -33.48
C LYS A 327 4.76 9.57 -33.21
N VAL A 328 4.91 8.63 -32.28
CA VAL A 328 3.87 7.69 -31.87
C VAL A 328 3.74 7.72 -30.35
N ASP A 329 2.52 7.48 -29.88
CA ASP A 329 2.28 7.23 -28.46
C ASP A 329 2.69 5.79 -28.15
N ILE A 330 3.43 5.60 -27.07
CA ILE A 330 3.78 4.30 -26.54
C ILE A 330 3.35 4.21 -25.08
N ILE A 331 2.99 3.00 -24.68
CA ILE A 331 2.67 2.67 -23.31
C ILE A 331 3.71 1.65 -22.85
N SER A 332 4.41 1.99 -21.78
CA SER A 332 5.35 1.09 -21.12
C SER A 332 4.69 0.41 -19.93
N TYR A 333 4.91 -0.89 -19.81
CA TYR A 333 4.51 -1.66 -18.64
C TYR A 333 5.44 -1.36 -17.47
N PHE A 334 4.90 -1.32 -16.26
CA PHE A 334 5.71 -1.09 -15.06
C PHE A 334 6.52 -2.33 -14.64
N ASP A 335 5.92 -3.49 -14.84
CA ASP A 335 6.40 -4.77 -14.29
C ASP A 335 7.40 -5.46 -15.19
N ASP A 336 7.40 -5.08 -16.46
CA ASP A 336 8.14 -5.78 -17.49
C ASP A 336 8.58 -4.82 -18.60
N VAL A 337 9.88 -4.54 -18.66
CA VAL A 337 10.49 -3.73 -19.74
C VAL A 337 10.79 -4.53 -20.99
N SER A 338 10.48 -5.83 -21.05
CA SER A 338 10.71 -6.67 -22.23
C SER A 338 9.82 -6.31 -23.41
N ARG A 339 8.74 -5.54 -23.17
CA ARG A 339 7.78 -5.13 -24.19
C ARG A 339 7.26 -3.73 -23.95
N ILE A 340 6.79 -3.10 -25.02
CA ILE A 340 5.97 -1.87 -25.00
C ILE A 340 4.75 -2.07 -25.88
N ALA A 341 3.69 -1.31 -25.62
CA ALA A 341 2.57 -1.19 -26.53
C ALA A 341 2.72 0.10 -27.34
N VAL A 342 2.82 0.00 -28.66
CA VAL A 342 2.87 1.14 -29.57
C VAL A 342 1.45 1.40 -30.09
N ILE A 343 0.91 2.59 -29.86
CA ILE A 343 -0.43 2.93 -30.32
C ILE A 343 -0.36 3.33 -31.78
N ASP A 344 -1.04 2.57 -32.63
CA ASP A 344 -1.15 2.88 -34.05
C ASP A 344 -1.82 4.27 -34.24
N PRO A 345 -1.21 5.22 -34.98
CA PRO A 345 -1.75 6.56 -35.13
C PRO A 345 -3.15 6.62 -35.77
N ASP A 346 -3.47 5.66 -36.64
CA ASP A 346 -4.71 5.62 -37.41
C ASP A 346 -5.79 4.81 -36.71
N THR A 347 -5.47 3.59 -36.30
CA THR A 347 -6.46 2.65 -35.73
C THR A 347 -6.64 2.80 -34.24
N LYS A 348 -5.68 3.43 -33.54
CA LYS A 348 -5.59 3.53 -32.07
C LYS A 348 -5.50 2.18 -31.36
N ILE A 349 -5.27 1.09 -32.10
CA ILE A 349 -5.07 -0.24 -31.55
C ILE A 349 -3.62 -0.36 -31.05
N PRO A 350 -3.38 -0.92 -29.85
CA PRO A 350 -2.03 -1.16 -29.36
C PRO A 350 -1.36 -2.32 -30.13
N ILE A 351 -0.13 -2.09 -30.58
CA ILE A 351 0.75 -3.10 -31.17
C ILE A 351 1.83 -3.43 -30.14
N ILE A 352 1.88 -4.68 -29.69
CA ILE A 352 2.89 -5.11 -28.72
C ILE A 352 4.22 -5.34 -29.45
N VAL A 353 5.26 -4.67 -28.95
CA VAL A 353 6.61 -4.71 -29.53
C VAL A 353 7.61 -5.11 -28.47
N SER A 354 8.37 -6.15 -28.76
CA SER A 354 9.43 -6.65 -27.90
C SER A 354 10.67 -5.77 -27.94
N ALA A 355 11.38 -5.67 -26.81
CA ALA A 355 12.74 -5.18 -26.75
C ALA A 355 13.65 -6.06 -27.60
N LEU A 356 14.65 -5.48 -28.27
CA LEU A 356 15.62 -6.23 -29.06
C LEU A 356 16.52 -7.10 -28.16
N ASP A 357 16.85 -6.62 -26.98
CA ASP A 357 17.66 -7.32 -25.99
C ASP A 357 16.75 -8.02 -24.97
N GLN A 358 16.12 -9.11 -25.39
CA GLN A 358 15.24 -9.91 -24.53
C GLN A 358 15.99 -10.57 -23.37
N GLU A 359 17.25 -10.96 -23.58
CA GLU A 359 18.08 -11.58 -22.54
C GLU A 359 18.30 -10.62 -21.36
N TYR A 360 18.51 -9.33 -21.65
CA TYR A 360 18.57 -8.31 -20.61
C TYR A 360 17.19 -7.92 -20.06
N ALA A 361 16.19 -7.72 -20.92
CA ALA A 361 14.95 -7.03 -20.55
C ALA A 361 13.90 -7.94 -19.89
N SER A 362 13.91 -9.25 -20.19
CA SER A 362 12.93 -10.19 -19.67
C SER A 362 12.96 -10.28 -18.14
N GLY A 363 11.81 -10.05 -17.51
CA GLY A 363 11.64 -10.13 -16.05
C GLY A 363 12.20 -8.94 -15.27
N LEU A 364 12.58 -7.85 -15.94
CA LEU A 364 12.99 -6.60 -15.29
C LEU A 364 11.81 -5.66 -15.17
N THR A 365 11.58 -5.17 -13.95
CA THR A 365 10.69 -4.01 -13.76
C THR A 365 11.35 -2.74 -14.28
N ARG A 366 10.51 -1.77 -14.61
CA ARG A 366 10.97 -0.44 -15.04
C ARG A 366 11.79 0.27 -13.96
N GLU A 367 11.44 0.08 -12.70
CA GLU A 367 12.15 0.67 -11.57
C GLU A 367 13.56 0.08 -11.40
N GLN A 368 13.70 -1.24 -11.53
CA GLN A 368 15.00 -1.91 -11.56
C GLN A 368 15.85 -1.42 -12.74
N HIS A 369 15.23 -1.30 -13.91
CA HIS A 369 15.93 -0.80 -15.10
C HIS A 369 16.39 0.66 -14.92
N ARG A 370 15.52 1.55 -14.43
CA ARG A 370 15.86 2.95 -14.13
C ARG A 370 16.98 3.04 -13.10
N LEU A 371 17.00 2.18 -12.08
CA LEU A 371 18.09 2.08 -11.11
C LEU A 371 19.42 1.69 -11.78
N LEU A 372 19.39 0.69 -12.67
CA LEU A 372 20.56 0.25 -13.44
C LEU A 372 21.10 1.38 -14.33
N CYS A 373 20.22 2.09 -15.04
CA CYS A 373 20.60 3.23 -15.87
C CYS A 373 21.17 4.38 -15.05
N ALA A 374 20.57 4.71 -13.90
CA ALA A 374 21.09 5.75 -13.01
C ALA A 374 22.51 5.42 -12.54
N ARG A 375 22.73 4.18 -12.09
CA ARG A 375 24.05 3.71 -11.66
C ARG A 375 25.05 3.67 -12.82
N ALA A 376 24.64 3.22 -14.00
CA ALA A 376 25.49 3.22 -15.19
C ALA A 376 25.95 4.63 -15.58
N ARG A 377 25.07 5.64 -15.49
CA ARG A 377 25.41 7.04 -15.78
C ARG A 377 26.43 7.60 -14.80
N GLU A 378 26.28 7.30 -13.50
CA GLU A 378 27.23 7.71 -12.46
C GLU A 378 28.64 7.15 -12.71
N THR A 379 28.75 5.85 -13.00
CA THR A 379 30.05 5.17 -13.15
C THR A 379 30.65 5.35 -14.55
N GLY A 380 29.82 5.53 -15.58
CA GLY A 380 30.19 5.52 -17.00
C GLY A 380 30.40 6.89 -17.66
N LYS A 381 30.56 7.97 -16.88
CA LYS A 381 30.64 9.36 -17.42
C LYS A 381 29.45 9.73 -18.34
N GLY A 382 28.25 9.23 -18.03
CA GLY A 382 27.02 9.54 -18.76
C GLY A 382 26.68 8.63 -19.96
N ILE A 383 27.55 7.72 -20.39
CA ILE A 383 27.24 6.74 -21.44
C ILE A 383 26.58 5.50 -20.83
N VAL A 384 25.45 5.08 -21.40
CA VAL A 384 24.74 3.85 -21.03
C VAL A 384 24.82 2.88 -22.20
N ASP A 385 25.82 1.99 -22.18
CA ASP A 385 25.94 0.85 -23.09
C ASP A 385 25.71 -0.47 -22.35
N GLN A 386 25.65 -1.59 -23.07
CA GLN A 386 25.46 -2.92 -22.47
C GLN A 386 26.53 -3.25 -21.43
N SER A 387 27.79 -2.87 -21.70
CA SER A 387 28.92 -3.06 -20.76
C SER A 387 28.77 -2.24 -19.47
N ALA A 388 28.26 -1.01 -19.55
CA ALA A 388 27.97 -0.16 -18.42
C ALA A 388 26.77 -0.67 -17.61
N LEU A 389 25.71 -1.16 -18.28
CA LEU A 389 24.57 -1.80 -17.62
C LEU A 389 24.97 -3.10 -16.92
N ALA A 390 25.82 -3.92 -17.53
CA ALA A 390 26.35 -5.14 -16.91
C ALA A 390 27.21 -4.82 -15.67
N ARG A 391 28.08 -3.82 -15.75
CA ARG A 391 28.86 -3.33 -14.59
C ARG A 391 27.96 -2.79 -13.49
N ALA A 392 26.99 -1.94 -13.83
CA ALA A 392 26.01 -1.42 -12.90
C ALA A 392 25.21 -2.53 -12.21
N LYS A 393 24.82 -3.57 -12.96
CA LYS A 393 24.15 -4.77 -12.42
C LYS A 393 25.03 -5.51 -11.42
N ALA A 394 26.31 -5.71 -11.73
CA ALA A 394 27.26 -6.36 -10.83
C ALA A 394 27.49 -5.54 -9.55
N GLU A 395 27.66 -4.23 -9.66
CA GLU A 395 27.82 -3.34 -8.50
C GLU A 395 26.57 -3.29 -7.62
N ILE A 396 25.38 -3.14 -8.22
CA ILE A 396 24.13 -3.16 -7.47
C ILE A 396 23.92 -4.53 -6.83
N ARG A 397 24.30 -5.64 -7.48
CA ARG A 397 24.27 -6.97 -6.87
C ARG A 397 25.12 -7.04 -5.60
N THR A 398 26.32 -6.47 -5.62
CA THR A 398 27.17 -6.37 -4.42
C THR A 398 26.49 -5.54 -3.33
N LEU A 399 25.99 -4.34 -3.67
CA LEU A 399 25.28 -3.47 -2.73
C LEU A 399 24.01 -4.11 -2.15
N VAL A 400 23.23 -4.82 -2.96
CA VAL A 400 22.02 -5.55 -2.53
C VAL A 400 22.40 -6.63 -1.53
N SER A 401 23.50 -7.34 -1.76
CA SER A 401 24.02 -8.38 -0.87
C SER A 401 24.54 -7.79 0.45
N GLU A 402 25.31 -6.70 0.40
CA GLU A 402 25.76 -5.96 1.59
C GLU A 402 24.59 -5.38 2.39
N PHE A 403 23.60 -4.80 1.70
CA PHE A 403 22.42 -4.22 2.32
C PHE A 403 21.52 -5.28 2.94
N ALA A 404 21.39 -6.45 2.31
CA ALA A 404 20.64 -7.58 2.86
C ALA A 404 21.25 -8.08 4.17
N LEU A 405 22.60 -8.10 4.26
CA LEU A 405 23.35 -8.50 5.46
C LEU A 405 23.56 -7.36 6.46
N SER A 406 23.11 -6.15 6.16
CA SER A 406 23.34 -4.98 7.01
C SER A 406 22.55 -5.05 8.32
N LYS A 407 23.13 -4.55 9.42
CA LYS A 407 22.39 -4.32 10.68
C LYS A 407 21.30 -3.25 10.56
N SER A 408 21.35 -2.38 9.54
CA SER A 408 20.37 -1.31 9.34
C SER A 408 19.11 -1.81 8.62
N GLN A 409 17.95 -1.74 9.29
CA GLN A 409 16.65 -2.08 8.72
C GLN A 409 16.35 -1.29 7.43
N ARG A 410 16.66 0.01 7.40
CA ARG A 410 16.43 0.85 6.21
C ARG A 410 17.20 0.35 5.00
N LYS A 411 18.42 -0.16 5.20
CA LYS A 411 19.23 -0.77 4.13
C LYS A 411 18.62 -2.09 3.66
N ARG A 412 18.15 -2.94 4.59
CA ARG A 412 17.47 -4.21 4.25
C ARG A 412 16.16 -3.99 3.47
N GLN A 413 15.33 -3.01 3.87
CA GLN A 413 14.13 -2.63 3.12
C GLN A 413 14.48 -2.11 1.71
N LYS A 414 15.55 -1.30 1.60
CA LYS A 414 16.05 -0.82 0.31
C LYS A 414 16.52 -1.96 -0.58
N SER A 415 17.18 -2.98 -0.01
CA SER A 415 17.56 -4.21 -0.72
C SER A 415 16.34 -4.99 -1.22
N ALA A 416 15.28 -5.14 -0.40
CA ALA A 416 14.02 -5.77 -0.83
C ALA A 416 13.35 -5.01 -1.99
N ALA A 417 13.27 -3.69 -1.87
CA ALA A 417 12.71 -2.82 -2.89
C ALA A 417 13.49 -2.91 -4.21
N TRP A 418 14.83 -2.92 -4.15
CA TRP A 418 15.69 -3.04 -5.34
C TRP A 418 15.57 -4.42 -6.00
N ARG A 419 15.35 -5.47 -5.23
CA ARG A 419 15.07 -6.81 -5.76
C ARG A 419 13.68 -6.97 -6.38
N GLY A 420 12.79 -5.98 -6.21
CA GLY A 420 11.41 -6.09 -6.70
C GLY A 420 10.56 -7.05 -5.86
N ILE A 421 10.86 -7.23 -4.58
CA ILE A 421 10.00 -8.05 -3.71
C ILE A 421 8.63 -7.37 -3.59
N GLY A 422 7.61 -8.07 -4.05
CA GLY A 422 6.22 -7.60 -4.17
C GLY A 422 5.83 -6.98 -5.50
N THR A 423 6.67 -7.18 -6.51
CA THR A 423 6.37 -6.95 -7.93
C THR A 423 6.40 -8.29 -8.68
N GLU A 424 5.90 -8.36 -9.92
CA GLU A 424 6.07 -9.54 -10.80
C GLU A 424 7.52 -9.69 -11.33
N ALA A 425 8.50 -9.03 -10.70
CA ALA A 425 9.89 -9.01 -11.13
C ALA A 425 10.62 -10.33 -10.86
N VAL A 426 11.55 -10.68 -11.73
CA VAL A 426 12.60 -11.65 -11.43
C VAL A 426 13.64 -10.98 -10.53
N ASP A 427 14.14 -11.68 -9.50
CA ASP A 427 15.30 -11.20 -8.73
C ASP A 427 16.58 -11.30 -9.59
N ILE A 428 16.83 -10.27 -10.38
CA ILE A 428 18.00 -10.17 -11.27
C ILE A 428 19.33 -10.04 -10.50
N PHE A 429 19.27 -9.79 -9.19
CA PHE A 429 20.40 -9.70 -8.29
C PHE A 429 20.64 -11.00 -7.51
N ALA A 430 19.83 -12.03 -7.73
CA ALA A 430 20.11 -13.38 -7.26
C ALA A 430 21.34 -13.96 -7.97
N THR A 431 22.21 -14.63 -7.23
CA THR A 431 23.33 -15.39 -7.79
C THR A 431 22.81 -16.78 -8.18
N SER A 432 23.18 -17.31 -9.35
CA SER A 432 22.75 -18.60 -9.91
C SER A 432 23.03 -19.84 -9.04
N ALA A 433 23.70 -19.68 -7.89
CA ALA A 433 24.08 -20.77 -6.98
C ALA A 433 22.98 -21.20 -5.98
N SER A 434 21.78 -20.59 -5.95
CA SER A 434 20.76 -20.93 -4.95
C SER A 434 19.81 -22.06 -5.31
N LYS A 435 19.95 -22.69 -6.49
CA LYS A 435 19.11 -23.84 -6.91
C LYS A 435 19.64 -25.23 -6.52
N THR A 436 20.74 -25.33 -5.78
CA THR A 436 21.31 -26.62 -5.37
C THR A 436 21.16 -26.86 -3.86
N THR A 437 20.60 -28.02 -3.56
CA THR A 437 20.46 -28.72 -2.28
C THR A 437 21.52 -28.33 -1.25
N ARG A 438 21.07 -27.81 -0.11
CA ARG A 438 21.89 -27.29 0.99
C ARG A 438 22.61 -28.42 1.75
N THR A 439 23.93 -28.36 1.80
CA THR A 439 24.71 -28.77 2.98
C THR A 439 25.12 -27.51 3.74
N LYS A 440 24.73 -27.44 5.02
CA LYS A 440 24.87 -26.29 5.92
C LYS A 440 26.34 -26.10 6.32
N PRO A 441 26.92 -24.89 6.24
CA PRO A 441 28.06 -24.52 7.07
C PRO A 441 27.55 -24.07 8.45
N GLU A 442 28.22 -24.51 9.51
CA GLU A 442 27.92 -24.15 10.90
C GLU A 442 28.27 -22.68 11.17
N SER A 443 27.28 -21.91 11.65
CA SER A 443 27.49 -20.61 12.30
C SER A 443 26.82 -20.61 13.67
N ARG A 444 27.52 -20.03 14.65
CA ARG A 444 27.31 -20.20 16.10
C ARG A 444 26.22 -19.31 16.69
N ILE A 445 25.18 -18.98 15.92
CA ILE A 445 23.97 -18.29 16.38
C ILE A 445 22.81 -18.98 15.67
N GLU A 446 21.94 -19.67 16.41
CA GLU A 446 20.72 -20.25 15.83
C GLU A 446 19.83 -19.11 15.32
N GLN A 447 19.88 -18.87 14.01
CA GLN A 447 19.00 -17.91 13.34
C GLN A 447 17.63 -18.56 13.10
N PRO A 448 16.53 -17.81 13.29
CA PRO A 448 15.18 -18.29 13.06
C PRO A 448 15.02 -18.74 11.60
N SER A 449 14.70 -20.02 11.39
CA SER A 449 14.29 -20.53 10.08
C SER A 449 12.81 -20.21 9.84
N ALA A 450 12.44 -19.90 8.60
CA ALA A 450 11.04 -19.67 8.24
C ALA A 450 10.14 -20.80 8.77
N MET A 451 9.07 -20.46 9.49
CA MET A 451 8.13 -21.47 9.98
C MET A 451 7.19 -21.92 8.84
N PRO A 452 6.83 -23.20 8.76
CA PRO A 452 5.75 -23.66 7.89
C PRO A 452 4.46 -22.91 8.21
N VAL A 453 3.67 -22.59 7.18
CA VAL A 453 2.39 -21.88 7.34
C VAL A 453 1.44 -22.63 8.30
N SER A 454 1.50 -23.97 8.32
CA SER A 454 0.75 -24.84 9.22
C SER A 454 1.11 -24.71 10.69
N GLU A 455 2.28 -24.15 11.02
CA GLU A 455 2.85 -24.08 12.37
C GLU A 455 2.80 -22.67 12.96
N LEU A 456 2.23 -21.67 12.25
CA LEU A 456 2.10 -20.30 12.74
C LEU A 456 1.15 -20.23 13.97
N PRO A 457 1.66 -19.90 15.17
CA PRO A 457 0.86 -19.93 16.39
C PRO A 457 -0.11 -18.72 16.40
N LYS A 458 -1.38 -19.00 16.74
CA LYS A 458 -2.59 -18.13 16.79
C LYS A 458 -3.46 -18.04 15.53
N LEU A 459 -2.96 -18.32 14.34
CA LEU A 459 -3.84 -18.47 13.18
C LEU A 459 -4.67 -19.74 13.29
N ALA A 460 -4.11 -20.84 13.82
CA ALA A 460 -4.88 -22.07 14.08
C ALA A 460 -6.12 -21.84 14.98
N GLY A 461 -6.06 -20.99 16.00
CA GLY A 461 -7.21 -20.69 16.86
C GLY A 461 -8.30 -19.83 16.19
N LEU A 462 -7.91 -19.02 15.20
CA LEU A 462 -8.81 -18.15 14.41
C LEU A 462 -9.27 -18.81 13.09
N LEU A 463 -8.54 -19.82 12.62
CA LEU A 463 -8.77 -20.59 11.39
C LEU A 463 -9.48 -21.93 11.63
N LEU A 464 -9.34 -22.55 12.81
CA LEU A 464 -9.99 -23.82 13.15
C LEU A 464 -11.29 -23.62 13.93
N ASN A 465 -11.41 -22.54 14.69
CA ASN A 465 -12.63 -22.17 15.40
C ASN A 465 -13.20 -20.94 14.70
N GLY A 466 -14.28 -21.12 13.93
CA GLY A 466 -15.12 -19.99 13.51
C GLY A 466 -15.54 -19.13 14.71
N PRO A 467 -16.10 -17.91 14.49
CA PRO A 467 -16.33 -16.95 15.56
C PRO A 467 -16.99 -17.63 16.75
N ALA A 468 -16.27 -17.71 17.88
CA ALA A 468 -16.83 -18.26 19.10
C ALA A 468 -18.02 -17.39 19.47
N ASP A 469 -19.22 -17.99 19.40
CA ASP A 469 -20.44 -17.39 19.88
C ASP A 469 -20.28 -16.90 21.32
N GLY A 470 -20.78 -15.69 21.57
CA GLY A 470 -21.25 -15.25 22.88
C GLY A 470 -20.19 -14.83 23.91
N ARG A 471 -19.95 -13.52 24.01
CA ARG A 471 -20.36 -12.70 25.18
C ARG A 471 -20.14 -11.22 24.94
#